data_AF-A0A7T5RGE7-F1
#
_entry.id   AF-A0A7T5RGE7-F1
#
_cell.length_a   1.000
_cell.length_b   1.000
_cell.length_c   1.000
_cell.angle_alpha   90.00
_cell.angle_beta   90.00
_cell.angle_gamma   90.00
#
_symmetry.space_group_name_H-M   'P 1'
#
loop_
_entity.id
_entity.type
_entity.pdbx_description
1 polymer ?
#
loop_
_entity_poly.entity_id
_entity_poly.type
_entity_poly.pdbx_seq_one_letter_code
_entity_poly.pdbx_strand_id
1 'polypeptide(L)'
;MNNELKEIYEADQNDQPPKISWEKLQDPKIAKERGERIHQRMAKTRELIDKGELKEATDYYHAAMVFQHGQLPEDFKLANELAIKAMELDPDDREIKWLYAASLDRYLLETGQPQKYGTQFQEWKLRQPIDPNITDEERAKYGVPPLAEAEKRIKEKYGIKD
;
A
#
# COMPACT_ATOMS: atom_id res chain seq x y z
N MET A 1 19.51 7.45 -2.65
CA MET A 1 18.44 7.28 -1.67
C MET A 1 18.60 8.29 -0.56
N ASN A 2 17.54 8.98 -0.17
CA ASN A 2 17.52 9.89 0.97
C ASN A 2 17.51 9.10 2.29
N ASN A 3 18.51 9.33 3.15
CA ASN A 3 18.68 8.57 4.40
C ASN A 3 17.54 8.82 5.41
N GLU A 4 17.07 10.05 5.54
CA GLU A 4 15.96 10.37 6.45
C GLU A 4 14.68 9.66 5.99
N LEU A 5 14.40 9.68 4.69
CA LEU A 5 13.24 8.99 4.13
C LEU A 5 13.34 7.47 4.32
N LYS A 6 14.55 6.91 4.17
CA LYS A 6 14.80 5.50 4.45
C LYS A 6 14.48 5.15 5.91
N GLU A 7 14.91 5.95 6.86
CA GLU A 7 14.62 5.73 8.29
C GLU A 7 13.11 5.83 8.57
N ILE A 8 12.42 6.81 7.96
CA ILE A 8 10.96 6.93 8.07
C ILE A 8 10.28 5.67 7.54
N TYR A 9 10.68 5.20 6.36
CA TYR A 9 10.16 3.98 5.75
C TYR A 9 10.41 2.74 6.61
N GLU A 10 11.63 2.54 7.08
CA GLU A 10 11.97 1.38 7.92
C GLU A 10 11.14 1.37 9.21
N ALA A 11 10.97 2.54 9.85
CA ALA A 11 10.12 2.70 11.02
C ALA A 11 8.64 2.43 10.70
N ASP A 12 8.16 2.88 9.53
CA ASP A 12 6.80 2.60 9.05
C ASP A 12 6.56 1.11 8.87
N GLN A 13 7.46 0.41 8.18
CA GLN A 13 7.36 -1.03 7.96
C GLN A 13 7.46 -1.83 9.27
N ASN A 14 8.19 -1.32 10.27
CA ASN A 14 8.25 -1.93 11.61
C ASN A 14 6.92 -1.89 12.37
N ASP A 15 6.01 -0.98 12.00
CA ASP A 15 4.64 -0.90 12.52
C ASP A 15 3.61 -1.70 11.70
N GLN A 16 4.06 -2.52 10.74
CA GLN A 16 3.18 -3.36 9.90
C GLN A 16 3.28 -4.85 10.26
N PRO A 17 2.19 -5.62 10.08
CA PRO A 17 2.28 -7.08 10.12
C PRO A 17 3.23 -7.63 9.06
N PRO A 18 4.01 -8.70 9.35
CA PRO A 18 3.93 -9.51 10.57
C PRO A 18 4.77 -8.99 11.75
N LYS A 19 5.52 -7.88 11.61
CA LYS A 19 6.39 -7.35 12.69
C LYS A 19 5.60 -6.93 13.93
N ILE A 20 4.36 -6.48 13.73
CA ILE A 20 3.32 -6.41 14.76
C ILE A 20 2.20 -7.41 14.44
N SER A 21 1.76 -8.19 15.43
CA SER A 21 0.70 -9.18 15.21
C SER A 21 -0.65 -8.51 15.01
N TRP A 22 -1.53 -9.15 14.23
CA TRP A 22 -2.91 -8.70 14.03
C TRP A 22 -3.68 -8.58 15.35
N GLU A 23 -3.45 -9.49 16.29
CA GLU A 23 -4.04 -9.46 17.63
C GLU A 23 -3.68 -8.19 18.40
N LYS A 24 -2.40 -7.78 18.37
CA LYS A 24 -1.96 -6.53 19.03
C LYS A 24 -2.62 -5.30 18.40
N LEU A 25 -2.86 -5.31 17.10
CA LEU A 25 -3.51 -4.20 16.41
C LEU A 25 -5.01 -4.08 16.73
N GLN A 26 -5.62 -5.08 17.36
CA GLN A 26 -7.01 -4.99 17.84
C GLN A 26 -7.13 -4.24 19.17
N ASP A 27 -6.02 -4.06 19.91
CA ASP A 27 -6.02 -3.21 21.10
C ASP A 27 -6.22 -1.74 20.69
N PRO A 28 -7.30 -1.07 21.15
CA PRO A 28 -7.63 0.29 20.73
C PRO A 28 -6.53 1.32 21.06
N LYS A 29 -5.79 1.12 22.16
CA LYS A 29 -4.69 2.00 22.54
C LYS A 29 -3.53 1.83 21.57
N ILE A 30 -3.14 0.59 21.26
CA ILE A 30 -2.08 0.30 20.29
C ILE A 30 -2.46 0.84 18.91
N ALA A 31 -3.71 0.61 18.47
CA ALA A 31 -4.21 1.10 17.19
C ALA A 31 -4.15 2.63 17.11
N LYS A 32 -4.57 3.34 18.17
CA LYS A 32 -4.51 4.80 18.26
C LYS A 32 -3.07 5.32 18.20
N GLU A 33 -2.18 4.79 19.03
CA GLU A 33 -0.76 5.19 19.06
C GLU A 33 -0.08 4.92 17.71
N ARG A 34 -0.44 3.84 17.02
CA ARG A 34 0.04 3.55 15.67
C ARG A 34 -0.46 4.57 14.64
N GLY A 35 -1.74 4.96 14.70
CA GLY A 35 -2.30 6.01 13.85
C GLY A 35 -1.58 7.34 14.01
N GLU A 36 -1.26 7.72 15.26
CA GLU A 36 -0.48 8.93 15.55
C GLU A 36 0.94 8.87 14.93
N ARG A 37 1.62 7.72 15.03
CA ARG A 37 2.94 7.53 14.38
C ARG A 37 2.87 7.57 12.86
N ILE A 38 1.83 7.01 12.25
CA ILE A 38 1.59 7.10 10.79
C ILE A 38 1.46 8.56 10.37
N HIS A 39 0.60 9.34 11.04
CA HIS A 39 0.45 10.76 10.73
C HIS A 39 1.75 11.55 10.89
N GLN A 40 2.54 11.27 11.93
CA GLN A 40 3.84 11.92 12.13
C GLN A 40 4.82 11.60 11.00
N ARG A 41 4.88 10.34 10.55
CA ARG A 41 5.75 9.92 9.44
C ARG A 41 5.33 10.56 8.13
N MET A 42 4.04 10.56 7.83
CA MET A 42 3.51 11.22 6.63
C MET A 42 3.81 12.72 6.62
N ALA A 43 3.70 13.41 7.77
CA ALA A 43 4.06 14.82 7.88
C ALA A 43 5.55 15.06 7.56
N LYS A 44 6.46 14.24 8.10
CA LYS A 44 7.90 14.34 7.78
C LYS A 44 8.19 14.01 6.32
N THR A 45 7.57 12.97 5.77
CA THR A 45 7.71 12.62 4.35
C THR A 45 7.19 13.76 3.46
N ARG A 46 6.10 14.44 3.84
CA ARG A 46 5.61 15.62 3.13
C ARG A 46 6.67 16.72 3.07
N GLU A 47 7.32 17.03 4.20
CA GLU A 47 8.37 18.05 4.23
C GLU A 47 9.52 17.73 3.26
N LEU A 48 9.91 16.46 3.15
CA LEU A 48 10.94 16.03 2.19
C LEU A 48 10.46 16.17 0.74
N ILE A 49 9.19 15.86 0.46
CA ILE A 49 8.57 16.08 -0.85
C ILE A 49 8.57 17.57 -1.20
N ASP A 50 8.14 18.43 -0.29
CA ASP A 50 8.00 19.87 -0.52
C ASP A 50 9.36 20.56 -0.70
N LYS A 51 10.42 20.04 -0.06
CA LYS A 51 11.82 20.45 -0.29
C LYS A 51 12.41 19.90 -1.60
N GLY A 52 11.70 19.01 -2.29
CA GLY A 52 12.15 18.37 -3.52
C GLY A 52 13.27 17.36 -3.31
N GLU A 53 13.32 16.68 -2.16
CA GLU A 53 14.41 15.79 -1.75
C GLU A 53 14.32 14.36 -2.33
N LEU A 54 13.22 14.00 -2.98
CA LEU A 54 13.07 12.70 -3.66
C LEU A 54 13.75 12.77 -5.03
N LYS A 55 14.72 11.89 -5.30
CA LYS A 55 15.56 11.96 -6.52
C LYS A 55 15.56 10.68 -7.35
N GLU A 56 15.40 9.52 -6.73
CA GLU A 56 15.46 8.22 -7.40
C GLU A 56 14.22 7.36 -7.09
N ALA A 57 14.03 6.27 -7.85
CA ALA A 57 12.86 5.39 -7.72
C ALA A 57 12.58 4.96 -6.28
N THR A 58 13.62 4.57 -5.54
CA THR A 58 13.54 4.16 -4.13
C THR A 58 13.00 5.25 -3.21
N ASP A 59 13.33 6.52 -3.45
CA ASP A 59 12.80 7.62 -2.64
C ASP A 59 11.29 7.75 -2.85
N TYR A 60 10.84 7.72 -4.10
CA TYR A 60 9.42 7.78 -4.43
C TYR A 60 8.66 6.55 -3.91
N TYR A 61 9.26 5.36 -4.02
CA TYR A 61 8.70 4.12 -3.48
C TYR A 61 8.54 4.18 -1.96
N HIS A 62 9.57 4.59 -1.22
CA HIS A 62 9.52 4.74 0.24
C HIS A 62 8.46 5.75 0.66
N ALA A 63 8.40 6.92 0.00
CA ALA A 63 7.37 7.90 0.28
C ALA A 63 5.96 7.35 -0.03
N ALA A 64 5.78 6.69 -1.17
CA ALA A 64 4.51 6.05 -1.54
C ALA A 64 4.05 5.04 -0.49
N MET A 65 4.96 4.22 0.04
CA MET A 65 4.61 3.22 1.05
C MET A 65 4.18 3.85 2.39
N VAL A 66 4.78 4.97 2.78
CA VAL A 66 4.36 5.71 3.97
C VAL A 66 2.92 6.22 3.81
N PHE A 67 2.59 6.80 2.65
CA PHE A 67 1.23 7.28 2.37
C PHE A 67 0.21 6.14 2.14
N GLN A 68 0.65 4.98 1.64
CA GLN A 68 -0.20 3.77 1.50
C GLN A 68 -0.80 3.33 2.84
N HIS A 69 -0.10 3.61 3.95
CA HIS A 69 -0.56 3.31 5.31
C HIS A 69 -1.37 4.43 5.96
N GLY A 70 -1.67 5.51 5.24
CA GLY A 70 -2.60 6.57 5.66
C GLY A 70 -4.04 6.07 5.85
N GLN A 71 -4.95 7.00 6.08
CA GLN A 71 -6.35 6.69 6.41
C GLN A 71 -7.36 7.41 5.52
N LEU A 72 -6.92 8.42 4.76
CA LEU A 72 -7.79 9.26 3.95
C LEU A 72 -7.62 8.94 2.46
N PRO A 73 -8.67 9.12 1.63
CA PRO A 73 -8.56 8.96 0.17
C PRO A 73 -7.40 9.75 -0.44
N GLU A 74 -7.12 10.96 0.07
CA GLU A 74 -6.04 11.82 -0.39
C GLU A 74 -4.65 11.21 -0.16
N ASP A 75 -4.49 10.43 0.91
CA ASP A 75 -3.25 9.73 1.21
C ASP A 75 -2.98 8.65 0.16
N PHE A 76 -4.01 7.86 -0.18
CA PHE A 76 -3.89 6.78 -1.16
C PHE A 76 -3.71 7.31 -2.58
N LYS A 77 -4.38 8.42 -2.90
CA LYS A 77 -4.17 9.13 -4.16
C LYS A 77 -2.73 9.57 -4.31
N LEU A 78 -2.16 10.18 -3.28
CA LEU A 78 -0.76 10.59 -3.31
C LEU A 78 0.19 9.38 -3.34
N ALA A 79 -0.09 8.34 -2.57
CA ALA A 79 0.69 7.10 -2.61
C ALA A 79 0.76 6.56 -4.05
N ASN A 80 -0.35 6.62 -4.79
CA ASN A 80 -0.41 6.22 -6.19
C ASN A 80 0.39 7.15 -7.10
N GLU A 81 0.27 8.48 -6.94
CA GLU A 81 1.05 9.46 -7.72
C GLU A 81 2.56 9.27 -7.52
N LEU A 82 3.00 9.02 -6.28
CA LEU A 82 4.39 8.72 -5.96
C LEU A 82 4.83 7.37 -6.54
N ALA A 83 4.00 6.33 -6.46
CA ALA A 83 4.29 5.03 -7.08
C ALA A 83 4.40 5.11 -8.61
N ILE A 84 3.60 5.97 -9.27
CA ILE A 84 3.75 6.26 -10.70
C ILE A 84 5.14 6.85 -10.98
N LYS A 85 5.58 7.83 -10.18
CA LYS A 85 6.94 8.41 -10.32
C LYS A 85 8.04 7.40 -10.07
N ALA A 86 7.89 6.53 -9.07
CA ALA A 86 8.82 5.44 -8.82
C ALA A 86 8.90 4.50 -10.05
N MET A 87 7.75 4.14 -10.64
CA MET A 87 7.65 3.25 -11.80
C MET A 87 8.18 3.88 -13.10
N GLU A 88 8.04 5.20 -13.27
CA GLU A 88 8.66 5.94 -14.37
C GLU A 88 10.20 5.86 -14.31
N LEU A 89 10.77 5.84 -13.09
CA LEU A 89 12.21 5.80 -12.86
C LEU A 89 12.79 4.38 -12.86
N ASP A 90 12.02 3.41 -12.38
CA ASP A 90 12.35 1.99 -12.41
C ASP A 90 11.13 1.15 -12.84
N PRO A 91 10.92 0.98 -14.15
CA PRO A 91 9.75 0.29 -14.70
C PRO A 91 9.84 -1.23 -14.59
N ASP A 92 10.95 -1.80 -14.14
CA ASP A 92 11.13 -3.26 -14.05
C ASP A 92 10.93 -3.78 -12.62
N ASP A 93 11.00 -2.90 -11.62
CA ASP A 93 10.75 -3.24 -10.22
C ASP A 93 9.31 -3.71 -9.98
N ARG A 94 9.19 -4.93 -9.46
CA ARG A 94 7.89 -5.58 -9.21
C ARG A 94 7.19 -5.07 -7.96
N GLU A 95 7.93 -4.63 -6.94
CA GLU A 95 7.35 -4.08 -5.71
C GLU A 95 6.73 -2.70 -5.98
N ILE A 96 7.40 -1.87 -6.78
CA ILE A 96 6.88 -0.58 -7.24
C ILE A 96 5.58 -0.75 -8.03
N LYS A 97 5.58 -1.69 -8.99
CA LYS A 97 4.39 -2.04 -9.79
C LYS A 97 3.21 -2.50 -8.93
N TRP A 98 3.48 -3.35 -7.94
CA TRP A 98 2.46 -3.80 -7.01
C TRP A 98 1.94 -2.64 -6.15
N LEU A 99 2.82 -1.75 -5.67
CA LEU A 99 2.42 -0.59 -4.88
C LEU A 99 1.55 0.38 -5.67
N TYR A 100 1.82 0.57 -6.96
CA TYR A 100 0.93 1.32 -7.86
C TYR A 100 -0.48 0.70 -7.86
N ALA A 101 -0.60 -0.60 -8.10
CA ALA A 101 -1.90 -1.27 -8.11
C ALA A 101 -2.60 -1.20 -6.75
N ALA A 102 -1.86 -1.41 -5.66
CA ALA A 102 -2.38 -1.44 -4.30
C ALA A 102 -2.87 -0.07 -3.80
N SER A 103 -2.17 1.00 -4.16
CA SER A 103 -2.57 2.37 -3.83
C SER A 103 -3.78 2.82 -4.65
N LEU A 104 -3.83 2.46 -5.93
CA LEU A 104 -4.98 2.78 -6.79
C LEU A 104 -6.25 2.08 -6.31
N ASP A 105 -6.19 0.77 -6.05
CA ASP A 105 -7.36 0.02 -5.58
C ASP A 105 -7.90 0.56 -4.26
N ARG A 106 -7.00 0.97 -3.36
CA ARG A 106 -7.40 1.58 -2.09
C ARG A 106 -8.09 2.93 -2.30
N TYR A 107 -7.51 3.80 -3.13
CA TYR A 107 -8.14 5.08 -3.48
C TYR A 107 -9.53 4.87 -4.12
N LEU A 108 -9.65 3.93 -5.05
CA LEU A 108 -10.91 3.62 -5.72
C LEU A 108 -11.98 3.18 -4.71
N LEU A 109 -11.69 2.20 -3.85
CA LEU A 109 -12.67 1.72 -2.87
C LEU A 109 -13.11 2.81 -1.89
N GLU A 110 -12.17 3.61 -1.38
CA GLU A 110 -12.49 4.68 -0.42
C GLU A 110 -13.24 5.86 -1.07
N THR A 111 -13.23 5.96 -2.40
CA THR A 111 -14.03 6.91 -3.18
C THR A 111 -15.29 6.29 -3.81
N GLY A 112 -15.64 5.06 -3.43
CA GLY A 112 -16.87 4.38 -3.86
C GLY A 112 -16.81 3.78 -5.27
N GLN A 113 -15.61 3.61 -5.83
CA GLN A 113 -15.37 3.00 -7.15
C GLN A 113 -14.90 1.54 -7.00
N PRO A 114 -15.12 0.68 -8.01
CA PRO A 114 -14.56 -0.66 -8.02
C PRO A 114 -13.04 -0.65 -8.01
N GLN A 115 -12.41 -1.49 -7.18
CA GLN A 115 -10.98 -1.73 -7.32
C GLN A 115 -10.68 -2.46 -8.63
N LYS A 116 -9.54 -2.17 -9.24
CA LYS A 116 -9.17 -2.73 -10.54
C LYS A 116 -8.48 -4.07 -10.39
N TYR A 117 -7.45 -4.11 -9.55
CA TYR A 117 -6.52 -5.23 -9.55
C TYR A 117 -6.87 -6.30 -8.52
N GLY A 118 -7.66 -5.98 -7.50
CA GLY A 118 -8.06 -6.95 -6.48
C GLY A 118 -7.01 -7.09 -5.37
N THR A 119 -6.34 -5.99 -5.04
CA THR A 119 -5.31 -5.97 -3.99
C THR A 119 -5.86 -5.74 -2.58
N GLN A 120 -7.05 -5.14 -2.46
CA GLN A 120 -7.65 -4.84 -1.16
C GLN A 120 -8.58 -5.97 -0.73
N PHE A 121 -8.45 -6.37 0.53
CA PHE A 121 -9.22 -7.43 1.15
C PHE A 121 -9.66 -7.03 2.55
N GLN A 122 -10.73 -7.66 3.03
CA GLN A 122 -11.25 -7.50 4.37
C GLN A 122 -11.48 -8.89 4.93
N GLU A 123 -10.90 -9.13 6.10
CA GLU A 123 -10.86 -10.48 6.69
C GLU A 123 -10.29 -11.49 5.67
N TRP A 124 -11.00 -12.60 5.42
CA TRP A 124 -10.58 -13.66 4.52
C TRP A 124 -11.11 -13.53 3.08
N LYS A 125 -11.57 -12.34 2.65
CA LYS A 125 -12.16 -12.12 1.32
C LYS A 125 -11.67 -10.83 0.67
N LEU A 126 -11.60 -10.82 -0.67
CA LEU A 126 -11.40 -9.59 -1.42
C LEU A 126 -12.53 -8.59 -1.14
N ARG A 127 -12.17 -7.31 -0.99
CA ARG A 127 -13.16 -6.23 -0.86
C ARG A 127 -13.90 -6.07 -2.20
N GLN A 128 -15.19 -5.79 -2.13
CA GLN A 128 -16.01 -5.48 -3.30
C GLN A 128 -16.31 -3.97 -3.33
N PRO A 129 -16.61 -3.38 -4.52
CA PRO A 129 -16.66 -4.03 -5.83
C PRO A 129 -15.27 -4.19 -6.50
N ILE A 130 -15.14 -5.17 -7.41
CA ILE A 130 -13.96 -5.36 -8.28
C ILE A 130 -14.40 -5.14 -9.74
N ASP A 131 -13.60 -4.42 -10.53
CA ASP A 131 -13.83 -4.20 -11.96
C ASP A 131 -13.73 -5.54 -12.73
N PRO A 132 -14.83 -6.01 -13.34
CA PRO A 132 -14.85 -7.30 -14.04
C PRO A 132 -14.10 -7.28 -15.38
N ASN A 133 -13.70 -6.10 -15.88
CA ASN A 133 -13.03 -5.97 -17.18
C ASN A 133 -11.50 -6.11 -17.08
N ILE A 134 -10.95 -6.09 -15.87
CA ILE A 134 -9.52 -6.30 -15.65
C ILE A 134 -9.21 -7.79 -15.70
N THR A 135 -8.37 -8.21 -16.65
CA THR A 135 -7.97 -9.61 -16.83
C THR A 135 -6.81 -9.98 -15.92
N ASP A 136 -6.56 -11.28 -15.76
CA ASP A 136 -5.43 -11.75 -14.96
C ASP A 136 -4.08 -11.47 -15.62
N GLU A 137 -4.02 -11.39 -16.96
CA GLU A 137 -2.85 -10.93 -17.68
C GLU A 137 -2.55 -9.46 -17.37
N GLU A 138 -3.58 -8.62 -17.23
CA GLU A 138 -3.43 -7.22 -16.83
C GLU A 138 -2.95 -7.11 -15.37
N ARG A 139 -3.49 -7.92 -14.46
CA ARG A 139 -3.00 -8.00 -13.06
C ARG A 139 -1.53 -8.39 -12.99
N ALA A 140 -1.12 -9.37 -13.80
CA ALA A 140 0.24 -9.87 -13.81
C ALA A 140 1.27 -8.80 -14.21
N LYS A 141 0.91 -7.84 -15.08
CA LYS A 141 1.77 -6.69 -15.43
C LYS A 141 2.16 -5.86 -14.21
N TYR A 142 1.29 -5.82 -13.20
CA TYR A 142 1.50 -5.08 -11.96
C TYR A 142 1.91 -5.96 -10.78
N GLY A 143 2.32 -7.21 -11.04
CA GLY A 143 2.71 -8.14 -9.98
C GLY A 143 1.56 -8.62 -9.10
N VAL A 144 0.31 -8.39 -9.50
CA VAL A 144 -0.88 -8.84 -8.79
C VAL A 144 -1.27 -10.24 -9.30
N PRO A 145 -1.49 -11.23 -8.42
CA PRO A 145 -1.91 -12.57 -8.85
C PRO A 145 -3.36 -12.56 -9.39
N PRO A 146 -3.77 -13.62 -10.12
CA PRO A 146 -5.18 -13.88 -10.44
C PRO A 146 -6.10 -13.78 -9.21
N LEU A 147 -7.35 -13.33 -9.38
CA LEU A 147 -8.27 -13.13 -8.25
C LEU A 147 -8.48 -14.42 -7.43
N ALA A 148 -8.66 -15.56 -8.09
CA ALA A 148 -8.82 -16.85 -7.42
C ALA A 148 -7.60 -17.23 -6.57
N GLU A 149 -6.39 -16.91 -7.04
CA GLU A 149 -5.17 -17.14 -6.27
C GLU A 149 -5.03 -16.14 -5.12
N ALA A 150 -5.38 -14.87 -5.33
CA ALA A 150 -5.42 -13.86 -4.27
C ALA A 150 -6.35 -14.28 -3.13
N GLU A 151 -7.57 -14.72 -3.45
CA GLU A 151 -8.53 -15.23 -2.47
C GLU A 151 -8.00 -16.43 -1.70
N LYS A 152 -7.37 -17.38 -2.39
CA LYS A 152 -6.74 -18.54 -1.75
C LYS A 152 -5.65 -18.11 -0.75
N ARG A 153 -4.73 -17.24 -1.17
CA ARG A 153 -3.63 -16.73 -0.32
C ARG A 153 -4.18 -15.97 0.91
N ILE A 154 -5.25 -15.21 0.72
CA ILE A 154 -5.93 -14.51 1.81
C ILE A 154 -6.52 -15.53 2.80
N LYS A 155 -7.29 -16.52 2.34
CA LYS A 155 -7.85 -17.57 3.21
C LYS A 155 -6.77 -18.33 3.99
N GLU A 156 -5.69 -18.72 3.33
CA GLU A 156 -4.53 -19.38 3.96
C GLU A 156 -3.92 -18.53 5.08
N LYS A 157 -3.77 -17.22 4.86
CA LYS A 157 -3.28 -16.26 5.87
C LYS A 157 -4.17 -16.22 7.13
N TYR A 158 -5.47 -16.46 6.98
CA TYR A 158 -6.43 -16.51 8.08
C TYR A 158 -6.72 -17.95 8.59
N GLY A 159 -6.00 -18.96 8.08
CA GLY A 159 -6.21 -20.35 8.46
C GLY A 159 -7.56 -20.92 8.03
N ILE A 160 -8.24 -20.27 7.08
CA ILE A 160 -9.51 -20.72 6.51
C ILE A 160 -9.20 -21.80 5.46
N LYS A 161 -9.73 -23.00 5.66
CA LYS A 161 -9.67 -24.09 4.67
C LYS A 161 -10.93 -24.04 3.79
N ASP A 162 -10.75 -24.34 2.51
CA ASP A 162 -11.84 -24.47 1.53
C ASP A 162 -12.76 -25.67 1.84
#